data_AF-A0A067CCE2-F1
#
_entry.id   AF-A0A067CCE2-F1
#
_cell.length_a   1.000
_cell.length_b   1.000
_cell.length_c   1.000
_cell.angle_alpha   90.00
_cell.angle_beta   90.00
_cell.angle_gamma   90.00
#
_symmetry.space_group_name_H-M   'P 1'
#
loop_
_entity.id
_entity.type
_entity.pdbx_description
1 polymer ?
#
loop_
_entity_poly.entity_id
_entity_poly.type
_entity_poly.pdbx_seq_one_letter_code
_entity_poly.pdbx_strand_id
1 'polypeptide(L)'
;MQAALDKDLLQLLRKREMDTVLKHINQPVEHAAGVTSRLVLAQVQECHFRVAKKLVRDVEESIVSASASARDTASKRSEAFVHALRLELQSRLKCSGTSALIESLPSVAGLVMNCDDQGPSVFSLRVHHVGRSVPQSLVARLKALDDRLNPSTMWSSLITEKIIQVIRNEAYGAADGIMPRCGKPCPRCKCPCTKALGHVSSTDGALHDTYHQPEGLTGVNWHGTNELVALSCATNVIKNCSVLFPSGKRSYKEFEAIYPGWALPRVTKFLPLREYIFANCQPELVQKYNKLKCSNIPASYAHDLGEIEKQIERLLR
;
A
#
# COMPACT_ATOMS: atom_id res chain seq x y z
N MET A 1 8.83 -3.57 3.02
CA MET A 1 9.17 -2.18 2.63
C MET A 1 10.25 -2.09 1.55
N GLN A 2 11.49 -2.58 1.76
CA GLN A 2 12.57 -2.47 0.76
C GLN A 2 12.17 -3.00 -0.64
N ALA A 3 11.56 -4.19 -0.70
CA ALA A 3 11.09 -4.75 -1.98
C ALA A 3 10.04 -3.86 -2.69
N ALA A 4 9.19 -3.16 -1.94
CA ALA A 4 8.21 -2.24 -2.52
C ALA A 4 8.86 -0.97 -3.07
N LEU A 5 9.87 -0.44 -2.36
CA LEU A 5 10.69 0.68 -2.85
C LEU A 5 11.43 0.29 -4.13
N ASP A 6 12.04 -0.89 -4.16
CA ASP A 6 12.75 -1.36 -5.33
C ASP A 6 11.79 -1.71 -6.49
N LYS A 7 10.59 -2.22 -6.22
CA LYS A 7 9.54 -2.38 -7.25
C LYS A 7 9.18 -1.05 -7.91
N ASP A 8 9.01 0.00 -7.10
CA ASP A 8 8.68 1.33 -7.60
C ASP A 8 9.81 1.90 -8.48
N LEU A 9 11.07 1.76 -8.05
CA LEU A 9 12.22 2.16 -8.87
C LEU A 9 12.34 1.34 -10.15
N LEU A 10 12.08 0.03 -10.09
CA LEU A 10 12.09 -0.84 -11.27
C LEU A 10 11.03 -0.39 -12.29
N GLN A 11 9.83 -0.02 -11.83
CA GLN A 11 8.77 0.49 -12.71
C GLN A 11 9.17 1.82 -13.37
N LEU A 12 9.77 2.75 -12.61
CA LEU A 12 10.28 4.01 -13.14
C LEU A 12 11.43 3.79 -14.14
N LEU A 13 12.33 2.85 -13.84
CA LEU A 13 13.42 2.45 -14.73
C LEU A 13 12.88 1.89 -16.06
N ARG A 14 11.86 1.02 -16.01
CA ARG A 14 11.19 0.50 -17.22
C ARG A 14 10.52 1.59 -18.05
N LYS A 15 10.01 2.63 -17.41
CA LYS A 15 9.45 3.83 -18.05
C LYS A 15 10.52 4.82 -18.55
N ARG A 16 11.80 4.54 -18.32
CA ARG A 16 12.94 5.42 -18.63
C ARG A 16 12.89 6.77 -17.89
N GLU A 17 12.26 6.82 -16.73
CA GLU A 17 12.15 8.01 -15.89
C GLU A 17 13.37 8.14 -14.94
N MET A 18 14.58 8.18 -15.50
CA MET A 18 15.82 8.10 -14.73
C MET A 18 16.03 9.26 -13.76
N ASP A 19 15.58 10.47 -14.11
CA ASP A 19 15.65 11.61 -13.19
C ASP A 19 14.85 11.37 -11.91
N THR A 20 13.66 10.78 -12.04
CA THR A 20 12.79 10.39 -10.92
C THR A 20 13.42 9.26 -10.11
N VAL A 21 13.98 8.23 -10.77
CA VAL A 21 14.73 7.15 -10.10
C VAL A 21 15.82 7.74 -9.23
N LEU A 22 16.72 8.55 -9.80
CA LEU A 22 17.86 9.11 -9.07
C LEU A 22 17.42 10.12 -8.00
N LYS A 23 16.32 10.86 -8.22
CA LYS A 23 15.70 11.70 -7.18
C LYS A 23 15.24 10.85 -6.00
N HIS A 24 14.54 9.75 -6.24
CA HIS A 24 14.04 8.86 -5.19
C HIS A 24 15.16 8.15 -4.43
N ILE A 25 16.25 7.75 -5.10
CA ILE A 25 17.44 7.22 -4.41
C ILE A 25 18.05 8.28 -3.48
N ASN A 26 18.10 9.54 -3.91
CA ASN A 26 18.68 10.63 -3.12
C ASN A 26 17.74 11.19 -2.03
N GLN A 27 16.43 11.02 -2.19
CA GLN A 27 15.36 11.44 -1.26
C GLN A 27 14.55 10.22 -0.77
N PRO A 28 15.19 9.28 -0.06
CA PRO A 28 14.59 8.00 0.33
C PRO A 28 13.40 8.16 1.29
N VAL A 29 13.36 9.23 2.09
CA VAL A 29 12.26 9.51 3.03
C VAL A 29 10.99 9.89 2.27
N GLU A 30 11.11 10.82 1.32
CA GLU A 30 10.00 11.23 0.44
C GLU A 30 9.52 10.06 -0.42
N HIS A 31 10.48 9.29 -0.97
CA HIS A 31 10.18 8.09 -1.75
C HIS A 31 9.39 7.06 -0.94
N ALA A 32 9.87 6.73 0.26
CA ALA A 32 9.20 5.79 1.16
C ALA A 32 7.81 6.28 1.57
N ALA A 33 7.64 7.58 1.84
CA ALA A 33 6.34 8.16 2.14
C ALA A 33 5.36 8.03 0.96
N GLY A 34 5.82 8.35 -0.25
CA GLY A 34 5.02 8.23 -1.48
C GLY A 34 4.60 6.78 -1.77
N VAL A 35 5.54 5.83 -1.70
CA VAL A 35 5.25 4.40 -1.88
C VAL A 35 4.27 3.90 -0.82
N THR A 36 4.47 4.26 0.45
CA THR A 36 3.56 3.88 1.54
C THR A 36 2.16 4.41 1.29
N SER A 37 2.04 5.68 0.89
CA SER A 37 0.74 6.31 0.60
C SER A 37 0.00 5.60 -0.53
N ARG A 38 0.69 5.27 -1.64
CA ARG A 38 0.08 4.51 -2.75
C ARG A 38 -0.38 3.12 -2.33
N LEU A 39 0.41 2.40 -1.54
CA LEU A 39 0.06 1.06 -1.05
C LEU A 39 -1.17 1.10 -0.13
N VAL A 40 -1.19 2.03 0.82
CA VAL A 40 -2.34 2.21 1.72
C VAL A 40 -3.58 2.62 0.93
N LEU A 41 -3.45 3.55 -0.02
CA LEU A 41 -4.56 3.97 -0.90
C LEU A 41 -5.15 2.80 -1.67
N ALA A 42 -4.31 1.98 -2.30
CA ALA A 42 -4.76 0.79 -3.02
C ALA A 42 -5.51 -0.17 -2.09
N GLN A 43 -5.02 -0.38 -0.87
CA GLN A 43 -5.69 -1.23 0.12
C GLN A 43 -7.03 -0.64 0.61
N VAL A 44 -7.11 0.68 0.78
CA VAL A 44 -8.34 1.39 1.14
C VAL A 44 -9.39 1.24 0.04
N GLN A 45 -8.99 1.42 -1.22
CA GLN A 45 -9.87 1.27 -2.37
C GLN A 45 -10.37 -0.17 -2.52
N GLU A 46 -9.49 -1.16 -2.34
CA GLU A 46 -9.87 -2.57 -2.37
C GLU A 46 -10.84 -2.94 -1.23
N CYS A 47 -10.56 -2.47 -0.01
CA CYS A 47 -11.47 -2.64 1.13
C CYS A 47 -12.83 -2.00 0.86
N HIS A 48 -12.85 -0.78 0.32
CA HIS A 48 -14.09 -0.09 -0.04
C HIS A 48 -14.89 -0.88 -1.06
N PHE A 49 -14.25 -1.33 -2.14
CA PHE A 49 -14.87 -2.14 -3.17
C PHE A 49 -15.45 -3.44 -2.62
N ARG A 50 -14.71 -4.14 -1.76
CA ARG A 50 -15.17 -5.36 -1.10
C ARG A 50 -16.38 -5.11 -0.21
N VAL A 51 -16.37 -4.02 0.57
CA VAL A 51 -17.50 -3.65 1.44
C VAL A 51 -18.73 -3.26 0.61
N ALA A 52 -18.55 -2.46 -0.45
CA ALA A 52 -19.62 -2.08 -1.36
C ALA A 52 -20.27 -3.31 -2.01
N LYS A 53 -19.47 -4.22 -2.56
CA LYS A 53 -19.97 -5.48 -3.14
C LYS A 53 -20.71 -6.34 -2.12
N LYS A 54 -20.18 -6.46 -0.90
CA LYS A 54 -20.84 -7.19 0.17
C LYS A 54 -22.19 -6.56 0.51
N LEU A 55 -22.25 -5.23 0.65
CA LEU A 55 -23.48 -4.51 0.94
C LEU A 55 -24.55 -4.77 -0.13
N VAL A 56 -24.21 -4.62 -1.41
CA VAL A 56 -25.15 -4.86 -2.52
C VAL A 56 -25.67 -6.29 -2.49
N ARG A 57 -24.77 -7.28 -2.37
CA ARG A 57 -25.17 -8.69 -2.28
C ARG A 57 -26.08 -8.95 -1.09
N ASP A 58 -25.75 -8.43 0.09
CA ASP A 58 -26.53 -8.66 1.30
C ASP A 58 -27.94 -8.03 1.20
N VAL A 59 -28.08 -6.87 0.55
CA VAL A 59 -29.39 -6.24 0.27
C VAL A 59 -30.17 -7.05 -0.77
N GLU A 60 -29.53 -7.52 -1.85
CA GLU A 60 -30.18 -8.35 -2.87
C GLU A 60 -30.71 -9.66 -2.28
N GLU A 61 -29.89 -10.36 -1.47
CA GLU A 61 -30.30 -11.58 -0.77
C GLU A 61 -31.45 -11.31 0.21
N SER A 62 -31.44 -10.17 0.90
CA SER A 62 -32.54 -9.78 1.81
C SER A 62 -33.86 -9.56 1.05
N ILE A 63 -33.81 -8.94 -0.13
CA ILE A 63 -34.99 -8.77 -1.00
C ILE A 63 -35.51 -10.13 -1.47
N VAL A 64 -34.62 -11.03 -1.88
CA VAL A 64 -34.98 -12.39 -2.32
C VAL A 64 -35.67 -13.18 -1.20
N SER A 65 -35.10 -13.18 0.01
CA SER A 65 -35.68 -13.85 1.17
C SER A 65 -37.05 -13.27 1.54
N ALA A 66 -37.16 -11.94 1.61
CA ALA A 66 -38.42 -11.26 1.91
C ALA A 66 -39.52 -11.56 0.87
N SER A 67 -39.13 -11.71 -0.39
CA SER A 67 -40.05 -12.09 -1.48
C SER A 67 -40.61 -13.49 -1.30
N ALA A 68 -39.79 -14.44 -0.88
CA ALA A 68 -40.24 -15.80 -0.59
C ALA A 68 -41.27 -15.79 0.55
N SER A 69 -40.96 -15.11 1.67
CA SER A 69 -41.89 -14.98 2.80
C SER A 69 -43.24 -14.37 2.39
N ALA A 70 -43.23 -13.32 1.56
CA ALA A 70 -44.44 -12.67 1.08
C ALA A 70 -45.28 -13.56 0.14
N ARG A 71 -44.62 -14.37 -0.71
CA ARG A 71 -45.29 -15.32 -1.62
C ARG A 71 -46.00 -16.44 -0.86
N ASP A 72 -45.37 -16.94 0.19
CA ASP A 72 -45.86 -18.08 0.97
C ASP A 72 -46.96 -17.66 1.97
N THR A 73 -47.18 -16.35 2.16
CA THR A 73 -48.21 -15.82 3.05
C THR A 73 -49.59 -15.77 2.36
N ALA A 74 -50.65 -16.17 3.08
CA ALA A 74 -52.02 -16.22 2.56
C ALA A 74 -52.67 -14.84 2.35
N SER A 75 -52.39 -13.87 3.24
CA SER A 75 -52.90 -12.49 3.21
C SER A 75 -51.91 -11.54 3.90
N LYS A 76 -52.10 -10.23 3.73
CA LYS A 76 -51.19 -9.16 4.19
C LYS A 76 -49.77 -9.31 3.64
N ARG A 77 -49.65 -9.68 2.37
CA ARG A 77 -48.34 -10.02 1.76
C ARG A 77 -47.33 -8.88 1.81
N SER A 78 -47.79 -7.63 1.67
CA SER A 78 -46.91 -6.45 1.77
C SER A 78 -46.37 -6.24 3.19
N GLU A 79 -47.17 -6.53 4.21
CA GLU A 79 -46.73 -6.48 5.62
C GLU A 79 -45.70 -7.59 5.87
N ALA A 80 -45.97 -8.81 5.40
CA ALA A 80 -45.04 -9.93 5.49
C ALA A 80 -43.71 -9.65 4.77
N PHE A 81 -43.76 -9.05 3.57
CA PHE A 81 -42.57 -8.64 2.82
C PHE A 81 -41.72 -7.63 3.60
N VAL A 82 -42.31 -6.52 4.04
CA VAL A 82 -41.55 -5.46 4.72
C VAL A 82 -41.03 -5.93 6.08
N HIS A 83 -41.81 -6.74 6.80
CA HIS A 83 -41.34 -7.34 8.04
C HIS A 83 -40.13 -8.26 7.80
N ALA A 84 -40.24 -9.20 6.84
CA ALA A 84 -39.15 -10.12 6.53
C ALA A 84 -37.90 -9.37 6.03
N LEU A 85 -38.10 -8.36 5.17
CA LEU A 85 -37.00 -7.51 4.68
C LEU A 85 -36.29 -6.79 5.83
N ARG A 86 -37.04 -6.25 6.78
CA ARG A 86 -36.46 -5.58 7.96
C ARG A 86 -35.62 -6.55 8.79
N LEU A 87 -36.11 -7.77 9.03
CA LEU A 87 -35.37 -8.79 9.79
C LEU A 87 -34.09 -9.22 9.07
N GLU A 88 -34.17 -9.50 7.77
CA GLU A 88 -33.02 -9.92 6.97
C GLU A 88 -31.95 -8.83 6.90
N LEU A 89 -32.36 -7.58 6.65
CA LEU A 89 -31.43 -6.44 6.65
C LEU A 89 -30.82 -6.22 8.04
N GLN A 90 -31.59 -6.36 9.11
CA GLN A 90 -31.05 -6.28 10.47
C GLN A 90 -30.03 -7.38 10.73
N SER A 91 -30.33 -8.62 10.37
CA SER A 91 -29.43 -9.75 10.56
C SER A 91 -28.11 -9.57 9.79
N ARG A 92 -28.21 -9.18 8.51
CA ARG A 92 -27.07 -9.14 7.58
C ARG A 92 -26.22 -7.87 7.70
N LEU A 93 -26.81 -6.75 8.13
CA LEU A 93 -26.14 -5.45 8.18
C LEU A 93 -25.86 -4.94 9.60
N LYS A 94 -26.34 -5.59 10.68
CA LYS A 94 -26.15 -5.11 12.08
C LYS A 94 -24.70 -4.86 12.48
N CYS A 95 -23.75 -5.57 11.88
CA CYS A 95 -22.33 -5.39 12.18
C CYS A 95 -21.70 -4.13 11.56
N SER A 96 -22.47 -3.30 10.82
CA SER A 96 -21.95 -2.19 10.00
C SER A 96 -22.48 -0.79 10.36
N GLY A 97 -23.13 -0.61 11.53
CA GLY A 97 -23.63 0.71 11.96
C GLY A 97 -24.85 1.24 11.16
N THR A 98 -25.51 0.37 10.38
CA THR A 98 -26.64 0.70 9.50
C THR A 98 -28.01 0.56 10.18
N SER A 99 -28.07 0.38 11.51
CA SER A 99 -29.31 0.15 12.26
C SER A 99 -30.35 1.26 12.06
N ALA A 100 -29.90 2.53 12.06
CA ALA A 100 -30.77 3.69 11.84
C ALA A 100 -31.42 3.71 10.42
N LEU A 101 -30.75 3.13 9.42
CA LEU A 101 -31.30 3.01 8.06
C LEU A 101 -32.42 1.97 7.99
N ILE A 102 -32.39 0.96 8.86
CA ILE A 102 -33.37 -0.12 8.88
C ILE A 102 -34.59 0.26 9.72
N GLU A 103 -34.38 1.05 10.78
CA GLU A 103 -35.43 1.62 11.61
C GLU A 103 -36.29 2.66 10.88
N SER A 104 -35.75 3.29 9.83
CA SER A 104 -36.47 4.27 9.00
C SER A 104 -37.29 3.64 7.86
N LEU A 105 -37.32 2.31 7.72
CA LEU A 105 -38.18 1.64 6.74
C LEU A 105 -39.67 1.88 7.06
N PRO A 106 -40.52 2.13 6.04
CA PRO A 106 -41.93 2.47 6.26
C PRO A 106 -42.67 1.45 7.13
N SER A 107 -43.60 1.94 7.95
CA SER A 107 -44.60 1.08 8.57
C SER A 107 -45.65 0.73 7.54
N VAL A 108 -45.89 -0.57 7.31
CA VAL A 108 -46.95 -1.05 6.43
C VAL A 108 -48.05 -1.62 7.32
N ALA A 109 -48.83 -0.71 7.91
CA ALA A 109 -49.97 -1.07 8.73
C ALA A 109 -51.28 -0.77 7.99
N GLY A 110 -52.21 -1.73 7.98
CA GLY A 110 -53.55 -1.57 7.41
C GLY A 110 -53.64 -1.81 5.90
N LEU A 111 -54.63 -1.19 5.25
CA LEU A 111 -54.91 -1.34 3.81
C LEU A 111 -53.92 -0.59 2.91
N VAL A 112 -53.09 0.29 3.49
CA VAL A 112 -52.14 1.13 2.76
C VAL A 112 -51.02 0.23 2.22
N MET A 113 -50.85 0.20 0.90
CA MET A 113 -49.89 -0.64 0.17
C MET A 113 -50.16 -2.16 0.24
N ASN A 114 -51.36 -2.61 0.62
CA ASN A 114 -51.68 -4.05 0.57
C ASN A 114 -51.82 -4.52 -0.89
N CYS A 115 -51.04 -5.53 -1.26
CA CYS A 115 -51.00 -6.10 -2.61
C CYS A 115 -51.72 -7.46 -2.72
N ASP A 116 -52.55 -7.82 -1.75
CA ASP A 116 -53.24 -9.12 -1.72
C ASP A 116 -54.11 -9.36 -2.97
N ASP A 117 -54.79 -8.33 -3.48
CA ASP A 117 -55.64 -8.41 -4.67
C ASP A 117 -54.86 -8.74 -5.96
N GLN A 118 -53.54 -8.52 -5.97
CA GLN A 118 -52.66 -8.87 -7.09
C GLN A 118 -52.06 -10.28 -6.97
N GLY A 119 -52.33 -10.97 -5.86
CA GLY A 119 -51.88 -12.35 -5.59
C GLY A 119 -50.37 -12.50 -5.38
N PRO A 120 -49.88 -13.73 -5.12
CA PRO A 120 -48.47 -13.98 -4.81
C PRO A 120 -47.51 -13.70 -5.98
N SER A 121 -48.03 -13.60 -7.21
CA SER A 121 -47.23 -13.36 -8.41
C SER A 121 -46.48 -12.01 -8.38
N VAL A 122 -47.01 -11.00 -7.68
CA VAL A 122 -46.40 -9.66 -7.54
C VAL A 122 -45.05 -9.67 -6.81
N PHE A 123 -44.79 -10.70 -6.01
CA PHE A 123 -43.53 -10.94 -5.30
C PHE A 123 -42.64 -11.99 -6.00
N SER A 124 -42.97 -12.39 -7.23
CA SER A 124 -42.16 -13.36 -7.97
C SER A 124 -40.89 -12.74 -8.52
N LEU A 125 -39.78 -13.48 -8.43
CA LEU A 125 -38.48 -13.08 -8.99
C LEU A 125 -38.41 -13.25 -10.52
N ARG A 126 -39.39 -13.93 -11.12
CA ARG A 126 -39.55 -14.09 -12.57
C ARG A 126 -40.92 -13.55 -12.97
N VAL A 127 -40.95 -12.74 -14.04
CA VAL A 127 -42.19 -12.20 -14.59
C VAL A 127 -42.72 -13.18 -15.61
N HIS A 128 -43.93 -13.69 -15.40
CA HIS A 128 -44.63 -14.49 -16.41
C HIS A 128 -45.65 -13.66 -17.23
N HIS A 129 -46.00 -12.45 -16.79
CA HIS A 129 -46.96 -11.54 -17.46
C HIS A 129 -46.59 -10.06 -17.24
N VAL A 130 -47.08 -9.12 -18.05
CA VAL A 130 -46.77 -7.67 -18.15
C VAL A 130 -46.92 -6.83 -16.84
N GLY A 131 -47.13 -7.45 -15.67
CA GLY A 131 -47.19 -6.80 -14.36
C GLY A 131 -45.83 -6.43 -13.76
N ARG A 132 -45.81 -5.41 -12.89
CA ARG A 132 -44.62 -4.99 -12.14
C ARG A 132 -44.38 -5.95 -10.96
N SER A 133 -43.22 -6.58 -10.91
CA SER A 133 -42.75 -7.30 -9.72
C SER A 133 -42.05 -6.36 -8.74
N VAL A 134 -42.47 -6.39 -7.48
CA VAL A 134 -41.87 -5.59 -6.39
C VAL A 134 -40.38 -5.89 -6.23
N PRO A 135 -39.94 -7.16 -6.02
CA PRO A 135 -38.52 -7.43 -5.82
C PRO A 135 -37.66 -7.12 -7.02
N GLN A 136 -38.15 -7.35 -8.24
CA GLN A 136 -37.38 -6.99 -9.42
C GLN A 136 -37.17 -5.49 -9.55
N SER A 137 -38.20 -4.69 -9.23
CA SER A 137 -38.09 -3.23 -9.24
C SER A 137 -37.06 -2.74 -8.21
N LEU A 138 -37.05 -3.37 -7.02
CA LEU A 138 -36.06 -3.08 -5.97
C LEU A 138 -34.64 -3.51 -6.37
N VAL A 139 -34.47 -4.71 -6.94
CA VAL A 139 -33.18 -5.19 -7.44
C VAL A 139 -32.67 -4.34 -8.61
N ALA A 140 -33.53 -3.95 -9.54
CA ALA A 140 -33.17 -3.03 -10.62
C ALA A 140 -32.72 -1.67 -10.08
N ARG A 141 -33.41 -1.16 -9.06
CA ARG A 141 -33.01 0.09 -8.39
C ARG A 141 -31.67 -0.07 -7.65
N LEU A 142 -31.45 -1.19 -7.00
CA LEU A 142 -30.18 -1.50 -6.33
C LEU A 142 -29.03 -1.52 -7.33
N LYS A 143 -29.20 -2.20 -8.48
CA LYS A 143 -28.21 -2.22 -9.57
C LYS A 143 -27.92 -0.82 -10.11
N ALA A 144 -28.95 0.01 -10.30
CA ALA A 144 -28.78 1.40 -10.72
C ALA A 144 -28.05 2.27 -9.66
N LEU A 145 -27.99 1.83 -8.40
CA LEU A 145 -27.26 2.52 -7.32
C LEU A 145 -25.85 1.95 -7.10
N ASP A 146 -25.53 0.76 -7.62
CA ASP A 146 -24.24 0.09 -7.44
C ASP A 146 -23.08 0.98 -7.92
N ASP A 147 -23.24 1.63 -9.08
CA ASP A 147 -22.24 2.54 -9.63
C ASP A 147 -21.92 3.73 -8.70
N ARG A 148 -22.85 4.12 -7.83
CA ARG A 148 -22.66 5.20 -6.86
C ARG A 148 -21.89 4.76 -5.61
N LEU A 149 -21.71 3.45 -5.42
CA LEU A 149 -20.93 2.87 -4.33
C LEU A 149 -19.47 2.63 -4.72
N ASN A 150 -19.03 3.13 -5.87
CA ASN A 150 -17.62 3.09 -6.26
C ASN A 150 -16.75 3.93 -5.32
N PRO A 151 -15.45 3.57 -5.12
CA PRO A 151 -14.54 4.32 -4.28
C PRO A 151 -14.46 5.78 -4.72
N SER A 152 -14.82 6.70 -3.82
CA SER A 152 -14.60 8.12 -4.04
C SER A 152 -13.14 8.47 -3.81
N THR A 153 -12.48 9.07 -4.81
CA THR A 153 -11.09 9.52 -4.72
C THR A 153 -10.85 10.40 -3.49
N MET A 154 -11.75 11.34 -3.23
CA MET A 154 -11.64 12.26 -2.09
C MET A 154 -11.66 11.51 -0.76
N TRP A 155 -12.64 10.62 -0.56
CA TRP A 155 -12.77 9.86 0.68
C TRP A 155 -11.64 8.84 0.86
N SER A 156 -11.23 8.16 -0.22
CA SER A 156 -10.11 7.22 -0.17
C SER A 156 -8.81 7.91 0.25
N SER A 157 -8.53 9.12 -0.27
CA SER A 157 -7.36 9.90 0.15
C SER A 157 -7.44 10.32 1.61
N LEU A 158 -8.57 10.85 2.07
CA LEU A 158 -8.74 11.25 3.48
C LEU A 158 -8.58 10.07 4.45
N ILE A 159 -9.15 8.91 4.12
CA ILE A 159 -9.01 7.69 4.92
C ILE A 159 -7.55 7.23 4.91
N THR A 160 -6.88 7.28 3.75
CA THR A 160 -5.46 6.93 3.60
C THR A 160 -4.58 7.77 4.52
N GLU A 161 -4.76 9.09 4.54
CA GLU A 161 -4.00 9.99 5.41
C GLU A 161 -4.18 9.64 6.89
N LYS A 162 -5.42 9.40 7.32
CA LYS A 162 -5.73 8.99 8.70
C LYS A 162 -5.09 7.65 9.06
N ILE A 163 -5.16 6.66 8.18
CA ILE A 163 -4.54 5.35 8.40
C ILE A 163 -3.02 5.48 8.51
N ILE A 164 -2.38 6.28 7.66
CA ILE A 164 -0.92 6.50 7.72
C ILE A 164 -0.53 7.15 9.05
N GLN A 165 -1.29 8.14 9.53
CA GLN A 165 -1.06 8.76 10.84
C GLN A 165 -1.16 7.74 11.97
N VAL A 166 -2.17 6.86 11.91
CA VAL A 166 -2.36 5.78 12.88
C VAL A 166 -1.20 4.77 12.84
N ILE A 167 -0.79 4.31 11.64
CA ILE A 167 0.34 3.37 11.47
C ILE A 167 1.66 3.95 12.02
N ARG A 168 1.86 5.26 11.87
CA ARG A 168 3.07 5.95 12.37
C ARG A 168 3.07 6.15 13.88
N ASN A 169 1.93 6.06 14.53
CA ASN A 169 1.85 6.15 15.98
C ASN A 169 2.36 4.84 16.60
N GLU A 170 3.44 4.92 17.37
CA GLU A 170 4.19 3.78 17.91
C GLU A 170 3.31 2.78 18.70
N ALA A 171 2.20 3.25 19.28
CA ALA A 171 1.28 2.42 20.05
C ALA A 171 0.41 1.46 19.20
N TYR A 172 0.07 1.82 17.96
CA TYR A 172 -0.93 1.06 17.17
C TYR A 172 -0.34 -0.17 16.50
N GLY A 173 0.97 -0.20 16.25
CA GLY A 173 1.65 -1.28 15.56
C GLY A 173 2.42 -2.24 16.47
N ALA A 174 2.84 -1.78 17.65
CA ALA A 174 3.69 -2.57 18.54
C ALA A 174 2.96 -3.80 19.13
N ALA A 175 1.68 -3.65 19.48
CA ALA A 175 0.87 -4.73 20.05
C ALA A 175 0.59 -5.86 19.04
N ASP A 176 0.46 -5.52 17.75
CA ASP A 176 0.17 -6.48 16.67
C ASP A 176 1.43 -6.92 15.90
N GLY A 177 2.62 -6.52 16.35
CA GLY A 177 3.90 -6.83 15.71
C GLY A 177 4.16 -6.10 14.37
N ILE A 178 3.32 -5.13 14.00
CA ILE A 178 3.43 -4.35 12.77
C ILE A 178 4.12 -3.02 13.08
N MET A 179 5.45 -3.03 13.14
CA MET A 179 6.22 -1.80 13.33
C MET A 179 6.71 -1.23 12.00
N PRO A 180 6.40 0.05 11.67
CA PRO A 180 7.01 0.73 10.53
C PRO A 180 8.54 0.68 10.61
N ARG A 181 9.22 0.82 9.47
CA ARG A 181 10.68 0.96 9.49
C ARG A 181 11.09 2.39 9.82
N CYS A 182 12.21 2.55 10.51
CA CYS A 182 12.77 3.83 10.91
C CYS A 182 12.99 4.76 9.71
N GLY A 183 13.49 4.25 8.59
CA GLY A 183 13.58 5.00 7.35
C GLY A 183 14.62 6.14 7.32
N LYS A 184 15.25 6.49 8.46
CA LYS A 184 16.33 7.49 8.50
C LYS A 184 17.42 7.13 7.48
N PRO A 185 17.88 8.04 6.63
CA PRO A 185 18.81 7.71 5.55
C PRO A 185 20.25 7.60 6.05
N CYS A 186 20.98 6.58 5.58
CA CYS A 186 22.40 6.44 5.82
C CYS A 186 23.13 7.73 5.38
N PRO A 187 24.02 8.30 6.22
CA PRO A 187 24.64 9.59 5.92
C PRO A 187 25.50 9.56 4.65
N ARG A 188 26.04 8.39 4.31
CA ARG A 188 26.84 8.15 3.11
C ARG A 188 25.99 7.75 1.92
N CYS A 189 25.48 6.51 1.91
CA CYS A 189 24.82 5.96 0.73
C CYS A 189 23.31 6.27 0.64
N LYS A 190 22.71 6.97 1.61
CA LYS A 190 21.27 7.30 1.67
C LYS A 190 20.31 6.10 1.69
N CYS A 191 20.77 4.85 1.80
CA CYS A 191 19.83 3.75 2.05
C CYS A 191 19.04 3.98 3.36
N PRO A 192 17.70 3.75 3.36
CA PRO A 192 16.87 3.98 4.53
C PRO A 192 17.11 2.92 5.62
N CYS A 193 17.13 3.33 6.89
CA CYS A 193 17.29 2.42 8.03
C CYS A 193 16.20 1.34 8.04
N THR A 194 16.62 0.07 8.16
CA THR A 194 15.75 -1.10 8.10
C THR A 194 15.26 -1.56 9.47
N LYS A 195 15.73 -0.92 10.56
CA LYS A 195 15.23 -1.19 11.93
C LYS A 195 13.81 -0.68 12.10
N ALA A 196 13.14 -1.14 13.15
CA ALA A 196 11.81 -0.63 13.52
C ALA A 196 11.87 0.88 13.84
N LEU A 197 10.77 1.58 13.57
CA LEU A 197 10.55 2.94 14.05
C LEU A 197 10.64 2.94 15.58
N GLY A 198 11.23 3.99 16.16
CA GLY A 198 11.42 4.08 17.61
C GLY A 198 12.60 3.29 18.19
N HIS A 199 13.37 2.53 17.39
CA HIS A 199 14.46 1.67 17.91
C HIS A 199 15.59 2.37 18.70
N VAL A 200 15.60 3.70 18.78
CA VAL A 200 16.62 4.49 19.50
C VAL A 200 16.29 4.65 20.99
N SER A 201 15.10 4.25 21.46
CA SER A 201 14.62 4.54 22.83
C SER A 201 14.92 3.47 23.89
N SER A 202 15.56 2.34 23.55
CA SER A 202 15.85 1.30 24.54
C SER A 202 17.04 0.41 24.14
N THR A 203 18.12 0.50 24.94
CA THR A 203 19.28 -0.41 25.07
C THR A 203 20.29 -0.57 23.91
N ASP A 204 21.49 -1.07 24.26
CA ASP A 204 22.60 -1.41 23.37
C ASP A 204 22.11 -2.24 22.18
N GLY A 205 22.22 -1.66 20.97
CA GLY A 205 21.50 -2.13 19.78
C GLY A 205 20.72 -1.01 19.07
N ALA A 206 20.66 0.19 19.65
CA ALA A 206 19.95 1.39 19.19
C ALA A 206 20.54 2.11 17.96
N LEU A 207 21.68 1.68 17.41
CA LEU A 207 22.30 2.37 16.27
C LEU A 207 21.51 2.11 14.97
N HIS A 208 21.32 3.14 14.15
CA HIS A 208 20.71 2.98 12.83
C HIS A 208 21.55 2.02 11.97
N ASP A 209 20.88 1.14 11.23
CA ASP A 209 21.52 0.17 10.35
C ASP A 209 20.65 -0.08 9.11
N THR A 210 21.28 -0.47 8.00
CA THR A 210 20.61 -0.67 6.72
C THR A 210 21.37 -1.62 5.81
N TYR A 211 20.72 -2.05 4.74
CA TYR A 211 21.42 -2.60 3.59
C TYR A 211 22.12 -1.46 2.86
N HIS A 212 23.38 -1.63 2.49
CA HIS A 212 24.14 -0.57 1.83
C HIS A 212 24.14 -0.74 0.31
N GLN A 213 23.98 0.37 -0.41
CA GLN A 213 24.06 0.43 -1.88
C GLN A 213 25.38 1.06 -2.34
N PRO A 214 25.74 0.95 -3.64
CA PRO A 214 26.88 1.68 -4.21
C PRO A 214 26.80 3.17 -3.89
N GLU A 215 27.85 3.74 -3.30
CA GLU A 215 27.81 5.13 -2.84
C GLU A 215 27.74 6.14 -4.00
N GLY A 216 28.25 5.78 -5.18
CA GLY A 216 28.18 6.61 -6.37
C GLY A 216 26.75 6.86 -6.87
N LEU A 217 25.77 6.06 -6.44
CA LEU A 217 24.35 6.36 -6.70
C LEU A 217 23.87 7.66 -6.06
N THR A 218 24.60 8.15 -5.05
CA THR A 218 24.32 9.42 -4.37
C THR A 218 25.39 10.47 -4.64
N GLY A 219 26.14 10.30 -5.74
CA GLY A 219 27.16 11.25 -6.20
C GLY A 219 28.51 11.17 -5.50
N VAL A 220 28.73 10.14 -4.66
CA VAL A 220 30.04 9.93 -4.04
C VAL A 220 31.07 9.54 -5.10
N ASN A 221 32.21 10.21 -5.07
CA ASN A 221 33.32 9.97 -5.98
C ASN A 221 34.65 9.73 -5.24
N TRP A 222 35.60 9.10 -5.93
CA TRP A 222 36.99 9.04 -5.50
C TRP A 222 37.62 10.42 -5.59
N HIS A 223 38.36 10.85 -4.57
CA HIS A 223 39.02 12.16 -4.59
C HIS A 223 40.02 12.28 -5.74
N GLY A 224 40.89 11.29 -5.92
CA GLY A 224 42.00 11.39 -6.89
C GLY A 224 41.56 11.34 -8.35
N THR A 225 40.51 10.59 -8.67
CA THR A 225 40.07 10.38 -10.06
C THR A 225 38.76 11.09 -10.40
N ASN A 226 38.02 11.59 -9.41
CA ASN A 226 36.66 12.12 -9.56
C ASN A 226 35.64 11.11 -10.16
N GLU A 227 36.00 9.82 -10.20
CA GLU A 227 35.10 8.75 -10.64
C GLU A 227 34.09 8.35 -9.57
N LEU A 228 32.86 8.03 -9.97
CA LEU A 228 31.83 7.54 -9.07
C LEU A 228 32.25 6.24 -8.37
N VAL A 229 31.96 6.15 -7.06
CA VAL A 229 32.36 5.01 -6.23
C VAL A 229 31.38 3.86 -6.38
N ALA A 230 31.85 2.74 -6.94
CA ALA A 230 31.06 1.50 -7.03
C ALA A 230 30.87 0.81 -5.68
N LEU A 231 31.74 1.07 -4.71
CA LEU A 231 31.72 0.39 -3.42
C LEU A 231 30.54 0.84 -2.56
N SER A 232 29.95 -0.10 -1.81
CA SER A 232 29.03 0.22 -0.73
C SER A 232 29.79 0.60 0.54
N CYS A 233 29.11 1.20 1.52
CA CYS A 233 29.73 1.54 2.81
C CYS A 233 30.34 0.31 3.50
N ALA A 234 29.64 -0.83 3.44
CA ALA A 234 30.14 -2.09 4.01
C ALA A 234 31.39 -2.60 3.29
N THR A 235 31.43 -2.50 1.96
CA THR A 235 32.62 -2.88 1.19
C THR A 235 33.79 -1.92 1.45
N ASN A 236 33.53 -0.63 1.66
CA ASN A 236 34.54 0.34 2.05
C ASN A 236 35.16 0.03 3.43
N VAL A 237 34.36 -0.47 4.40
CA VAL A 237 34.87 -0.97 5.69
C VAL A 237 35.81 -2.17 5.48
N ILE A 238 35.39 -3.16 4.69
CA ILE A 238 36.18 -4.38 4.42
C ILE A 238 37.51 -4.04 3.74
N LYS A 239 37.48 -3.17 2.72
CA LYS A 239 38.67 -2.74 1.98
C LYS A 239 39.53 -1.72 2.73
N ASN A 240 39.17 -1.38 3.97
CA ASN A 240 39.84 -0.37 4.78
C ASN A 240 40.02 0.97 4.04
N CYS A 241 39.01 1.34 3.25
CA CYS A 241 38.98 2.64 2.58
C CYS A 241 38.79 3.76 3.60
N SER A 242 38.89 5.01 3.15
CA SER A 242 38.71 6.16 4.03
C SER A 242 37.82 7.21 3.40
N VAL A 243 37.16 7.99 4.26
CA VAL A 243 36.39 9.16 3.88
C VAL A 243 37.28 10.39 4.04
N LEU A 244 37.23 11.30 3.08
CA LEU A 244 37.89 12.60 3.18
C LEU A 244 36.92 13.61 3.81
N PHE A 245 37.37 14.27 4.88
CA PHE A 245 36.74 15.43 5.48
C PHE A 245 37.66 16.65 5.34
N PRO A 246 37.13 17.88 5.54
CA PRO A 246 37.98 19.07 5.64
C PRO A 246 39.06 18.95 6.73
N SER A 247 38.79 18.21 7.80
CA SER A 247 39.74 17.92 8.89
C SER A 247 40.72 16.78 8.60
N GLY A 248 40.65 16.17 7.41
CA GLY A 248 41.54 15.09 6.99
C GLY A 248 40.82 13.78 6.67
N LYS A 249 41.63 12.75 6.46
CA LYS A 249 41.18 11.41 6.06
C LYS A 249 40.87 10.58 7.30
N ARG A 250 39.68 9.96 7.35
CA ARG A 250 39.22 9.09 8.44
C ARG A 250 38.87 7.71 7.91
N SER A 251 39.23 6.64 8.62
CA SER A 251 38.94 5.28 8.16
C SER A 251 37.44 4.98 8.18
N TYR A 252 36.93 4.21 7.20
CA TYR A 252 35.56 3.69 7.29
C TYR A 252 35.34 2.79 8.51
N LYS A 253 36.40 2.23 9.11
CA LYS A 253 36.31 1.47 10.38
C LYS A 253 35.90 2.35 11.57
N GLU A 254 36.02 3.67 11.43
CA GLU A 254 35.61 4.65 12.43
C GLU A 254 34.18 5.17 12.17
N PHE A 255 33.36 4.46 11.38
CA PHE A 255 32.05 4.95 10.92
C PHE A 255 31.15 5.46 12.03
N GLU A 256 31.12 4.77 13.18
CA GLU A 256 30.27 5.13 14.31
C GLU A 256 30.73 6.44 14.99
N ALA A 257 32.05 6.69 15.00
CA ALA A 257 32.61 7.95 15.50
C ALA A 257 32.42 9.10 14.51
N ILE A 258 32.49 8.81 13.21
CA ILE A 258 32.27 9.79 12.12
C ILE A 258 30.78 10.16 12.05
N TYR A 259 29.89 9.19 12.26
CA TYR A 259 28.44 9.34 12.17
C TYR A 259 27.76 8.79 13.43
N PRO A 260 27.76 9.57 14.53
CA PRO A 260 27.12 9.15 15.77
C PRO A 260 25.67 8.71 15.56
N GLY A 261 25.32 7.58 16.17
CA GLY A 261 24.00 6.96 16.04
C GLY A 261 23.86 6.00 14.86
N TRP A 262 24.89 5.77 14.05
CA TRP A 262 24.90 4.74 13.01
C TRP A 262 25.85 3.60 13.33
N ALA A 263 25.43 2.37 13.06
CA ALA A 263 26.25 1.18 13.24
C ALA A 263 27.37 1.12 12.19
N LEU A 264 28.46 0.44 12.53
CA LEU A 264 29.51 0.13 11.56
C LEU A 264 28.92 -0.71 10.40
N PRO A 265 29.00 -0.25 9.14
CA PRO A 265 28.45 -0.94 7.99
C PRO A 265 28.97 -2.37 7.85
N ARG A 266 28.05 -3.34 7.69
CA ARG A 266 28.38 -4.75 7.43
C ARG A 266 27.67 -5.24 6.17
N VAL A 267 28.27 -6.22 5.49
CA VAL A 267 27.63 -6.86 4.32
C VAL A 267 26.57 -7.83 4.83
N THR A 268 25.36 -7.32 5.01
CA THR A 268 24.20 -8.10 5.47
C THR A 268 23.33 -8.57 4.31
N LYS A 269 23.19 -7.74 3.27
CA LYS A 269 22.42 -8.04 2.06
C LYS A 269 22.85 -7.11 0.93
N PHE A 270 22.98 -7.66 -0.28
CA PHE A 270 23.17 -6.87 -1.50
C PHE A 270 21.84 -6.34 -2.03
N LEU A 271 21.89 -5.27 -2.82
CA LEU A 271 20.72 -4.64 -3.42
C LEU A 271 20.83 -4.71 -4.96
N PRO A 272 20.47 -5.86 -5.59
CA PRO A 272 20.72 -6.11 -7.01
C PRO A 272 20.21 -5.03 -7.95
N LEU A 273 19.01 -4.48 -7.70
CA LEU A 273 18.49 -3.39 -8.53
C LEU A 273 19.36 -2.12 -8.44
N ARG A 274 19.88 -1.79 -7.24
CA ARG A 274 20.73 -0.62 -7.05
C ARG A 274 22.09 -0.82 -7.72
N GLU A 275 22.64 -2.01 -7.61
CA GLU A 275 23.85 -2.44 -8.29
C GLU A 275 23.69 -2.39 -9.81
N TYR A 276 22.55 -2.88 -10.33
CA TYR A 276 22.19 -2.81 -11.74
C TYR A 276 22.09 -1.36 -12.23
N ILE A 277 21.37 -0.49 -11.49
CA ILE A 277 21.23 0.94 -11.84
C ILE A 277 22.61 1.59 -11.86
N PHE A 278 23.46 1.30 -10.88
CA PHE A 278 24.82 1.83 -10.88
C PHE A 278 25.59 1.37 -12.10
N ALA A 279 25.58 0.08 -12.44
CA ALA A 279 26.35 -0.45 -13.55
C ALA A 279 25.87 0.06 -14.93
N ASN A 280 24.56 0.15 -15.14
CA ASN A 280 23.97 0.37 -16.45
C ASN A 280 23.53 1.83 -16.71
N CYS A 281 23.43 2.67 -15.68
CA CYS A 281 23.00 4.07 -15.80
C CYS A 281 24.12 5.07 -15.49
N GLN A 282 25.37 4.72 -15.85
CA GLN A 282 26.53 5.61 -15.66
C GLN A 282 26.40 6.96 -16.39
N PRO A 283 25.90 7.06 -17.64
CA PRO A 283 25.72 8.35 -18.29
C PRO A 283 24.81 9.32 -17.50
N GLU A 284 23.68 8.83 -17.01
CA GLU A 284 22.71 9.62 -16.24
C GLU A 284 23.27 10.04 -14.87
N LEU A 285 24.02 9.14 -14.21
CA LEU A 285 24.68 9.45 -12.94
C LEU A 285 25.76 10.52 -13.11
N VAL A 286 26.58 10.41 -14.16
CA VAL A 286 27.63 11.39 -14.50
C VAL A 286 27.03 12.75 -14.78
N GLN A 287 25.95 12.79 -15.59
CA GLN A 287 25.24 14.03 -15.88
C GLN A 287 24.66 14.66 -14.62
N LYS A 288 24.00 13.87 -13.76
CA LYS A 288 23.35 14.37 -12.55
C LYS A 288 24.33 14.95 -11.53
N TYR A 289 25.48 14.30 -11.34
CA TYR A 289 26.42 14.64 -10.28
C TYR A 289 27.66 15.42 -10.74
N ASN A 290 27.82 15.60 -12.06
CA ASN A 290 29.01 16.20 -12.68
C ASN A 290 30.30 15.48 -12.24
N LYS A 291 30.33 14.16 -12.43
CA LYS A 291 31.44 13.25 -12.03
C LYS A 291 31.93 12.42 -13.21
N LEU A 292 33.05 11.71 -13.06
CA LEU A 292 33.51 10.77 -14.07
C LEU A 292 32.85 9.40 -13.90
N LYS A 293 32.71 8.67 -15.01
CA LYS A 293 32.23 7.29 -15.01
C LYS A 293 33.14 6.42 -14.15
N CYS A 294 32.58 5.43 -13.48
CA CYS A 294 33.36 4.43 -12.78
C CYS A 294 34.09 3.53 -13.78
N SER A 295 35.42 3.55 -13.78
CA SER A 295 36.23 2.68 -14.66
C SER A 295 36.18 1.21 -14.26
N ASN A 296 35.96 0.92 -12.98
CA ASN A 296 36.06 -0.41 -12.39
C ASN A 296 34.75 -0.82 -11.69
N ILE A 297 33.70 -1.04 -12.49
CA ILE A 297 32.42 -1.57 -12.00
C ILE A 297 32.58 -3.06 -11.68
N PRO A 298 32.21 -3.54 -10.48
CA PRO A 298 32.28 -4.96 -10.13
C PRO A 298 31.48 -5.84 -11.10
N ALA A 299 32.08 -6.93 -11.57
CA ALA A 299 31.41 -7.90 -12.44
C ALA A 299 30.12 -8.48 -11.81
N SER A 300 30.07 -8.53 -10.48
CA SER A 300 28.88 -8.93 -9.72
C SER A 300 27.67 -8.01 -9.90
N TYR A 301 27.82 -6.84 -10.54
CA TYR A 301 26.70 -5.92 -10.81
C TYR A 301 26.01 -6.19 -12.15
N ALA A 302 26.50 -7.16 -12.93
CA ALA A 302 25.89 -7.63 -14.16
C ALA A 302 24.63 -8.49 -13.87
N HIS A 303 23.63 -7.87 -13.24
CA HIS A 303 22.37 -8.52 -12.90
C HIS A 303 21.42 -8.57 -14.11
N ASP A 304 20.64 -9.64 -14.23
CA ASP A 304 19.52 -9.68 -15.16
C ASP A 304 18.30 -8.95 -14.56
N LEU A 305 17.76 -7.99 -15.30
CA LEU A 305 16.64 -7.17 -14.81
C LEU A 305 15.34 -7.99 -14.67
N GLY A 306 15.15 -9.03 -15.49
CA GLY A 306 14.00 -9.93 -15.39
C GLY A 306 14.05 -10.83 -14.16
N GLU A 307 15.23 -11.32 -13.77
CA GLU A 307 15.42 -12.06 -12.53
C GLU A 307 15.25 -11.19 -11.29
N ILE A 308 15.73 -9.93 -11.33
CA ILE A 308 15.47 -8.94 -10.28
C ILE A 308 13.95 -8.74 -10.10
N GLU A 309 13.22 -8.58 -11.20
CA GLU A 309 11.77 -8.40 -11.21
C GLU A 309 11.05 -9.59 -10.55
N LYS A 310 11.36 -10.82 -10.98
CA LYS A 310 10.83 -12.05 -10.38
C LYS A 310 11.12 -12.14 -8.88
N GLN A 311 12.33 -11.77 -8.46
CA GLN A 311 12.71 -11.80 -7.05
C GLN A 311 11.92 -10.78 -6.23
N ILE A 312 11.77 -9.55 -6.74
CA ILE A 312 10.98 -8.50 -6.09
C ILE A 312 9.52 -8.92 -5.96
N GLU A 313 8.94 -9.51 -7.01
CA GLU A 313 7.56 -10.00 -6.98
C GLU A 313 7.35 -11.10 -5.94
N ARG A 314 8.29 -12.06 -5.83
CA ARG A 314 8.22 -13.11 -4.79
C ARG A 314 8.26 -12.54 -3.37
N LEU A 315 8.99 -11.45 -3.14
CA LEU A 315 9.07 -10.78 -1.84
C LEU A 315 7.83 -9.94 -1.49
N LEU A 316 6.93 -9.71 -2.46
CA LEU A 316 5.73 -8.89 -2.31
C LEU A 316 4.43 -9.72 -2.35
N ARG A 317 4.53 -11.03 -2.57
CA ARG A 317 3.45 -11.99 -2.34
C ARG A 317 3.39 -12.36 -0.87
#